data_AF-A0A9D9UBX6-F1
#
_entry.id   AF-A0A9D9UBX6-F1
#
_cell.length_a   1.000
_cell.length_b   1.000
_cell.length_c   1.000
_cell.angle_alpha   90.00
_cell.angle_beta   90.00
_cell.angle_gamma   90.00
#
_symmetry.space_group_name_H-M   'P 1'
#
loop_
_entity.id
_entity.type
_entity.pdbx_description
1 polymer ?
#
loop_
_entity_poly.entity_id
_entity_poly.type
_entity_poly.pdbx_seq_one_letter_code
_entity_poly.pdbx_strand_id
1 'polypeptide(L)'
;MNESGPSQHQPPRALYAVLEFGRAVQEITTLLPANRWLSGLPGGDGQPVMTLPGFGGADGSTALLRRYIGKWGYEAHPWTIGRNLDPASARDMGGVLEFMGDVVRLVGEKLHAIRKKSGKRVSLVGWSLGGLYSRQLAATYPDLVRQVITLGTPFGDPRSTIVWPIMRRFIDSPEPPEADMARWMEMARAPLEVPLSIIWSKTDGFVHPRIACEREGPLTENIHVCSSHAGFGGNPLAFYVVADRLAQPEHDWKPFDRSGWRRLVYGAMPEHLG
;
A
#
# COMPACT_ATOMS: atom_id res chain seq x y z
N MET A 1 10.66 25.51 -30.08
CA MET A 1 11.21 25.89 -28.77
C MET A 1 10.88 24.76 -27.82
N ASN A 2 11.91 24.04 -27.36
CA ASN A 2 11.77 22.89 -26.47
C ASN A 2 11.35 23.38 -25.08
N GLU A 3 10.10 23.16 -24.69
CA GLU A 3 9.72 23.17 -23.29
C GLU A 3 10.04 21.80 -22.68
N SER A 4 11.23 21.69 -22.11
CA SER A 4 11.56 20.63 -21.16
C SER A 4 10.67 20.78 -19.93
N GLY A 5 9.56 20.04 -19.87
CA GLY A 5 8.74 19.93 -18.67
C GLY A 5 9.56 19.47 -17.46
N PRO A 6 9.11 19.78 -16.22
CA PRO A 6 9.85 19.42 -15.01
C PRO A 6 10.06 17.90 -14.95
N SER A 7 11.30 17.47 -14.69
CA SER A 7 11.75 16.07 -14.70
C SER A 7 10.70 15.07 -14.20
N GLN A 8 10.27 14.14 -15.06
CA GLN A 8 9.26 13.11 -14.77
C GLN A 8 9.65 12.18 -13.60
N HIS A 9 10.94 12.10 -13.26
CA HIS A 9 11.47 11.31 -12.15
C HIS A 9 12.01 12.23 -11.05
N GLN A 10 11.29 12.33 -9.94
CA GLN A 10 11.77 12.99 -8.73
C GLN A 10 11.99 11.94 -7.65
N PRO A 11 13.26 11.57 -7.34
CA PRO A 11 13.52 10.66 -6.25
C PRO A 11 13.20 11.32 -4.90
N PRO A 12 12.90 10.51 -3.86
CA PRO A 12 12.75 11.03 -2.51
C PRO A 12 14.05 11.71 -2.03
N ARG A 13 13.92 12.60 -1.04
CA ARG A 13 15.08 13.28 -0.45
C ARG A 13 16.04 12.25 0.16
N ALA A 14 17.30 12.28 -0.25
CA ALA A 14 18.33 11.34 0.21
C ALA A 14 18.45 11.26 1.74
N LEU A 15 18.27 12.40 2.44
CA LEU A 15 18.25 12.43 3.91
C LEU A 15 17.21 11.47 4.51
N TYR A 16 16.00 11.43 3.94
CA TYR A 16 14.95 10.53 4.45
C TYR A 16 15.29 9.08 4.16
N ALA A 17 15.79 8.77 2.97
CA ALA A 17 16.26 7.43 2.61
C ALA A 17 17.33 6.90 3.57
N VAL A 18 18.31 7.72 3.94
CA VAL A 18 19.38 7.34 4.88
C VAL A 18 18.83 7.09 6.29
N LEU A 19 17.86 7.89 6.72
CA LEU A 19 17.28 7.79 8.07
C LEU A 19 16.14 6.76 8.19
N GLU A 20 15.75 6.10 7.10
CA GLU A 20 14.55 5.24 7.03
C GLU A 20 14.47 4.22 8.16
N PHE A 21 15.48 3.36 8.30
CA PHE A 21 15.42 2.28 9.29
C PHE A 21 15.52 2.78 10.74
N GLY A 22 16.30 3.84 10.98
CA GLY A 22 16.38 4.46 12.31
C GLY A 22 15.04 5.07 12.73
N ARG A 23 14.38 5.76 11.80
CA ARG A 23 13.04 6.31 12.01
C ARG A 23 11.99 5.21 12.17
N ALA A 24 12.05 4.16 11.38
CA ALA A 24 11.13 3.02 11.51
C ALA A 24 11.21 2.38 12.91
N VAL A 25 12.43 2.18 13.44
CA VAL A 25 12.61 1.70 14.82
C VAL A 25 11.99 2.68 15.84
N GLN A 26 12.25 3.98 15.69
CA GLN A 26 11.63 5.00 16.55
C GLN A 26 10.10 4.97 16.47
N GLU A 27 9.53 4.88 15.27
CA GLU A 27 8.09 4.83 15.04
C GLU A 27 7.46 3.57 15.65
N ILE A 28 8.08 2.40 15.47
CA ILE A 28 7.63 1.14 16.08
C ILE A 28 7.65 1.22 17.61
N THR A 29 8.68 1.84 18.23
CA THR A 29 8.72 1.96 19.69
C THR A 29 7.60 2.83 20.24
N THR A 30 7.08 3.79 19.46
CA THR A 30 5.91 4.60 19.85
C THR A 30 4.60 3.80 19.95
N LEU A 31 4.55 2.56 19.43
CA LEU A 31 3.42 1.66 19.68
C LEU A 31 3.29 1.27 21.14
N LEU A 32 4.38 1.25 21.93
CA LEU A 32 4.32 0.86 23.34
C LEU A 32 3.37 1.77 24.15
N PRO A 33 3.54 3.11 24.17
CA PRO A 33 2.58 3.98 24.83
C PRO A 33 1.23 4.07 24.09
N ALA A 34 1.22 3.95 22.75
CA ALA A 34 -0.01 4.04 21.96
C ALA A 34 -0.89 2.77 22.01
N ASN A 35 -0.36 1.63 22.48
CA ASN A 35 -1.05 0.34 22.38
C ASN A 35 -2.41 0.32 23.08
N ARG A 36 -2.57 0.98 24.24
CA ARG A 36 -3.86 1.04 24.94
C ARG A 36 -4.90 1.81 24.14
N TRP A 37 -4.50 2.95 23.59
CA TRP A 37 -5.36 3.77 22.75
C TRP A 37 -5.76 3.02 21.47
N LEU A 38 -4.79 2.46 20.76
CA LEU A 38 -5.04 1.69 19.53
C LEU A 38 -5.89 0.44 19.77
N SER A 39 -5.66 -0.29 20.86
CA SER A 39 -6.45 -1.50 21.17
C SER A 39 -7.89 -1.18 21.56
N GLY A 40 -8.20 0.05 21.97
CA GLY A 40 -9.55 0.52 22.29
C GLY A 40 -10.30 1.14 21.13
N LEU A 41 -9.75 1.14 19.91
CA LEU A 41 -10.45 1.61 18.73
C LEU A 41 -11.66 0.71 18.41
N PRO A 42 -12.71 1.26 17.76
CA PRO A 42 -13.91 0.49 17.42
C PRO A 42 -13.55 -0.80 16.69
N GLY A 43 -14.15 -1.90 17.16
CA GLY A 43 -13.94 -3.21 16.57
C GLY A 43 -14.80 -3.47 15.34
N GLY A 44 -14.36 -4.40 14.49
CA GLY A 44 -15.15 -4.97 13.40
C GLY A 44 -15.99 -6.17 13.83
N ASP A 45 -16.84 -6.61 12.91
CA ASP A 45 -17.77 -7.75 13.04
C ASP A 45 -17.17 -9.06 12.48
N GLY A 46 -15.86 -9.26 12.62
CA GLY A 46 -15.17 -10.43 12.04
C GLY A 46 -15.05 -10.38 10.51
N GLN A 47 -15.03 -9.18 9.91
CA GLN A 47 -14.82 -9.06 8.45
C GLN A 47 -13.42 -9.55 8.07
N PRO A 48 -13.26 -10.28 6.94
CA PRO A 48 -11.96 -10.71 6.48
C PRO A 48 -11.10 -9.52 6.03
N VAL A 49 -9.85 -9.50 6.48
CA VAL A 49 -8.85 -8.50 6.08
C VAL A 49 -7.57 -9.21 5.69
N MET A 50 -7.13 -9.04 4.45
CA MET A 50 -5.87 -9.63 3.97
C MET A 50 -4.78 -8.56 3.90
N THR A 51 -3.61 -8.86 4.46
CA THR A 51 -2.43 -7.98 4.35
C THR A 51 -1.48 -8.44 3.26
N LEU A 52 -1.00 -7.53 2.41
CA LEU A 52 -0.06 -7.82 1.33
C LEU A 52 1.29 -7.13 1.57
N PRO A 53 2.42 -7.87 1.51
CA PRO A 53 3.73 -7.35 1.89
C PRO A 53 4.37 -6.45 0.81
N GLY A 54 5.32 -5.62 1.23
CA GLY A 54 6.16 -4.79 0.35
C GLY A 54 7.30 -5.56 -0.31
N PHE A 55 8.03 -4.92 -1.22
CA PHE A 55 9.05 -5.56 -2.08
C PHE A 55 10.07 -6.40 -1.30
N GLY A 56 10.32 -7.64 -1.75
CA GLY A 56 11.16 -8.65 -1.09
C GLY A 56 10.59 -9.22 0.21
N GLY A 57 9.46 -8.70 0.68
CA GLY A 57 8.80 -9.07 1.92
C GLY A 57 7.93 -10.33 1.78
N ALA A 58 7.69 -10.96 2.92
CA ALA A 58 6.74 -12.06 3.09
C ALA A 58 5.78 -11.74 4.25
N ASP A 59 4.96 -12.70 4.66
CA ASP A 59 3.96 -12.51 5.72
C ASP A 59 4.53 -11.92 7.02
N GLY A 60 5.77 -12.23 7.39
CA GLY A 60 6.42 -11.66 8.58
C GLY A 60 6.46 -10.13 8.59
N SER A 61 6.57 -9.50 7.42
CA SER A 61 6.69 -8.03 7.28
C SER A 61 5.42 -7.26 7.68
N THR A 62 4.26 -7.93 7.63
CA THR A 62 2.95 -7.37 7.98
C THR A 62 2.35 -8.02 9.23
N ALA A 63 3.13 -8.85 9.96
CA ALA A 63 2.65 -9.59 11.12
C ALA A 63 2.18 -8.67 12.27
N LEU A 64 2.90 -7.57 12.52
CA LEU A 64 2.53 -6.60 13.54
C LEU A 64 1.19 -5.92 13.23
N LEU A 65 1.00 -5.53 11.97
CA LEU A 65 -0.25 -4.98 11.48
C LEU A 65 -1.40 -5.98 11.62
N ARG A 66 -1.20 -7.24 11.20
CA ARG A 66 -2.21 -8.31 11.38
C ARG A 66 -2.57 -8.55 12.84
N ARG A 67 -1.62 -8.45 13.77
CA ARG A 67 -1.89 -8.56 15.22
C ARG A 67 -2.87 -7.48 15.68
N TYR A 68 -2.73 -6.23 15.22
CA TYR A 68 -3.66 -5.16 15.56
C TYR A 68 -5.02 -5.32 14.87
N ILE A 69 -5.04 -5.70 13.59
CA ILE A 69 -6.27 -6.03 12.87
C ILE A 69 -7.08 -7.10 13.61
N GLY A 70 -6.42 -8.17 14.09
CA GLY A 70 -7.06 -9.19 14.92
C GLY A 70 -7.55 -8.67 16.28
N LYS A 71 -6.80 -7.77 16.93
CA LYS A 71 -7.25 -7.12 18.18
C LYS A 71 -8.49 -6.26 17.98
N TRP A 72 -8.63 -5.64 16.82
CA TRP A 72 -9.83 -4.88 16.44
C TRP A 72 -10.98 -5.79 16.03
N GLY A 73 -10.89 -7.12 16.16
CA GLY A 73 -12.02 -8.03 15.90
C GLY A 73 -12.23 -8.40 14.44
N TYR A 74 -11.23 -8.22 13.57
CA TYR A 74 -11.27 -8.67 12.18
C TYR A 74 -10.61 -10.05 12.00
N GLU A 75 -11.02 -10.80 10.96
CA GLU A 75 -10.34 -12.04 10.56
C GLU A 75 -9.11 -11.68 9.71
N ALA A 76 -7.94 -11.57 10.37
CA ALA A 76 -6.70 -11.15 9.71
C ALA A 76 -6.05 -12.32 8.95
N HIS A 77 -5.98 -12.21 7.62
CA HIS A 77 -5.37 -13.19 6.73
C HIS A 77 -3.97 -12.75 6.25
N PRO A 78 -2.96 -13.62 6.38
CA PRO A 78 -1.73 -13.51 5.60
C PRO A 78 -2.01 -13.77 4.11
N TRP A 79 -1.12 -13.33 3.23
CA TRP A 79 -1.25 -13.62 1.80
C TRP A 79 -0.83 -15.06 1.46
N THR A 80 0.10 -15.65 2.23
CA THR A 80 0.62 -17.03 2.13
C THR A 80 1.22 -17.44 0.78
N ILE A 81 1.63 -16.48 -0.06
CA ILE A 81 2.28 -16.76 -1.35
C ILE A 81 3.81 -16.87 -1.22
N GLY A 82 4.38 -16.50 -0.08
CA GLY A 82 5.82 -16.47 0.14
C GLY A 82 6.39 -15.05 0.03
N ARG A 83 7.47 -14.87 -0.74
CA ARG A 83 8.04 -13.54 -1.03
C ARG A 83 7.44 -12.99 -2.33
N ASN A 84 7.25 -11.68 -2.43
CA ASN A 84 6.78 -11.00 -3.65
C ASN A 84 7.88 -10.67 -4.66
N LEU A 85 8.98 -11.41 -4.61
CA LEU A 85 10.05 -11.34 -5.59
C LEU A 85 10.64 -12.73 -5.73
N ASP A 86 10.66 -13.24 -6.96
CA ASP A 86 11.47 -14.37 -7.36
C ASP A 86 12.65 -13.87 -8.21
N PRO A 87 13.91 -14.00 -7.73
CA PRO A 87 15.08 -13.67 -8.53
C PRO A 87 15.13 -14.37 -9.89
N ALA A 88 14.50 -15.55 -10.04
CA ALA A 88 14.43 -16.25 -11.32
C ALA A 88 13.51 -15.56 -12.33
N SER A 89 12.40 -14.98 -11.86
CA SER A 89 11.44 -14.22 -12.69
C SER A 89 11.85 -12.76 -12.90
N ALA A 90 12.81 -12.26 -12.12
CA ALA A 90 13.25 -10.87 -12.16
C ALA A 90 14.34 -10.56 -13.21
N ARG A 91 14.67 -11.51 -14.11
CA ARG A 91 15.70 -11.34 -15.15
C ARG A 91 15.39 -10.21 -16.15
N ASP A 92 14.11 -9.92 -16.36
CA ASP A 92 13.63 -8.77 -17.11
C ASP A 92 12.29 -8.27 -16.54
N MET A 93 11.82 -7.11 -17.03
CA MET A 93 10.56 -6.53 -16.57
C MET A 93 9.32 -7.31 -17.03
N GLY A 94 9.40 -8.03 -18.15
CA GLY A 94 8.33 -8.91 -18.62
C GLY A 94 8.06 -10.03 -17.61
N GLY A 95 9.11 -10.71 -17.15
CA GLY A 95 9.03 -11.75 -16.13
C GLY A 95 8.55 -11.24 -14.77
N VAL A 96 8.93 -10.01 -14.37
CA VAL A 96 8.36 -9.36 -13.18
C VAL A 96 6.85 -9.20 -13.33
N LEU A 97 6.37 -8.69 -14.48
CA LEU A 97 4.94 -8.48 -14.72
C LEU A 97 4.16 -9.80 -14.80
N GLU A 98 4.73 -10.84 -15.41
CA GLU A 98 4.14 -12.18 -15.44
C GLU A 98 3.99 -12.77 -14.04
N PHE A 99 5.06 -12.72 -13.23
CA PHE A 99 5.01 -13.12 -11.83
C PHE A 99 3.95 -12.34 -11.04
N MET A 100 3.84 -11.04 -11.29
CA MET A 100 2.81 -10.23 -10.66
C MET A 100 1.39 -10.70 -11.03
N GLY A 101 1.16 -11.03 -12.30
CA GLY A 101 -0.11 -11.60 -12.77
C GLY A 101 -0.43 -12.93 -12.10
N ASP A 102 0.55 -13.83 -11.95
CA ASP A 102 0.37 -15.11 -11.25
C ASP A 102 0.02 -14.92 -9.78
N VAL A 103 0.69 -13.98 -9.09
CA VAL A 103 0.37 -13.63 -7.70
C VAL A 103 -1.07 -13.11 -7.59
N VAL A 104 -1.51 -12.24 -8.50
CA VAL A 104 -2.90 -11.74 -8.52
C VAL A 104 -3.89 -12.90 -8.69
N ARG A 105 -3.63 -13.84 -9.60
CA ARG A 105 -4.48 -15.03 -9.78
C ARG A 105 -4.54 -15.89 -8.52
N LEU A 106 -3.38 -16.23 -7.95
CA LEU A 106 -3.29 -17.08 -6.76
C LEU A 106 -3.95 -16.45 -5.52
N VAL A 107 -3.78 -15.15 -5.34
CA VAL A 107 -4.44 -14.42 -4.25
C VAL A 107 -5.95 -14.31 -4.52
N GLY A 108 -6.37 -14.10 -5.77
CA GLY A 108 -7.78 -14.12 -6.18
C GLY A 108 -8.49 -15.43 -5.81
N GLU A 109 -7.85 -16.58 -6.04
CA GLU A 109 -8.35 -17.89 -5.61
C GLU A 109 -8.56 -17.97 -4.08
N LYS A 110 -7.66 -17.36 -3.30
CA LYS A 110 -7.84 -17.25 -1.83
C LYS A 110 -9.00 -16.36 -1.45
N LEU A 111 -9.20 -15.22 -2.13
CA LEU A 111 -10.35 -14.35 -1.90
C LEU A 111 -11.66 -15.09 -2.17
N HIS A 112 -11.72 -15.89 -3.24
CA HIS A 112 -12.85 -16.77 -3.52
C HIS A 112 -13.09 -17.78 -2.39
N ALA A 113 -12.04 -18.43 -1.89
CA ALA A 113 -12.15 -19.38 -0.79
C ALA A 113 -12.67 -18.72 0.51
N ILE A 114 -12.18 -17.52 0.83
CA ILE A 114 -12.64 -16.73 1.99
C ILE A 114 -14.10 -16.36 1.81
N ARG A 115 -14.50 -15.83 0.65
CA ARG A 115 -15.90 -15.46 0.37
C ARG A 115 -16.82 -16.67 0.42
N LYS A 116 -16.40 -17.82 -0.12
CA LYS A 116 -17.17 -19.07 -0.07
C LYS A 116 -17.43 -19.54 1.37
N LYS A 117 -16.45 -19.37 2.26
CA LYS A 117 -16.55 -19.78 3.68
C LYS A 117 -17.35 -18.78 4.52
N SER A 118 -17.10 -17.49 4.35
CA SER A 118 -17.63 -16.44 5.22
C SER A 118 -18.88 -15.73 4.68
N GLY A 119 -19.12 -15.82 3.38
CA GLY A 119 -20.12 -14.99 2.67
C GLY A 119 -19.70 -13.52 2.49
N LYS A 120 -18.55 -13.11 3.03
CA LYS A 120 -18.11 -11.71 3.11
C LYS A 120 -17.05 -11.38 2.06
N ARG A 121 -17.03 -10.11 1.62
CA ARG A 121 -15.94 -9.55 0.81
C ARG A 121 -14.73 -9.24 1.69
N VAL A 122 -13.53 -9.22 1.10
CA VAL A 122 -12.27 -9.05 1.82
C VAL A 122 -11.78 -7.61 1.71
N SER A 123 -11.39 -7.00 2.84
CA SER A 123 -10.66 -5.72 2.80
C SER A 123 -9.17 -5.99 2.60
N LEU A 124 -8.51 -5.27 1.68
CA LEU A 124 -7.09 -5.47 1.38
C LEU A 124 -6.26 -4.34 2.01
N VAL A 125 -5.20 -4.70 2.73
CA VAL A 125 -4.23 -3.74 3.28
C VAL A 125 -2.85 -4.02 2.70
N GLY A 126 -2.46 -3.23 1.71
CA GLY A 126 -1.22 -3.41 0.97
C GLY A 126 -0.13 -2.43 1.39
N TRP A 127 1.06 -2.94 1.69
CA TRP A 127 2.21 -2.10 1.99
C TRP A 127 3.17 -2.04 0.80
N SER A 128 3.55 -0.84 0.37
CA SER A 128 4.48 -0.62 -0.74
C SER A 128 3.99 -1.35 -1.99
N LEU A 129 4.80 -2.23 -2.60
CA LEU A 129 4.40 -3.11 -3.72
C LEU A 129 3.11 -3.91 -3.44
N GLY A 130 2.86 -4.31 -2.19
CA GLY A 130 1.62 -4.97 -1.75
C GLY A 130 0.35 -4.18 -2.07
N GLY A 131 0.43 -2.85 -2.12
CA GLY A 131 -0.70 -2.01 -2.53
C GLY A 131 -0.98 -2.04 -4.02
N LEU A 132 0.04 -2.25 -4.87
CA LEU A 132 -0.19 -2.46 -6.31
C LEU A 132 -0.91 -3.78 -6.57
N TYR A 133 -0.50 -4.85 -5.87
CA TYR A 133 -1.24 -6.11 -5.88
C TYR A 133 -2.67 -5.93 -5.37
N SER A 134 -2.86 -5.18 -4.29
CA SER A 134 -4.19 -4.92 -3.73
C SER A 134 -5.11 -4.20 -4.72
N ARG A 135 -4.56 -3.22 -5.44
CA ARG A 135 -5.27 -2.49 -6.50
C ARG A 135 -5.64 -3.42 -7.65
N GLN A 136 -4.69 -4.24 -8.11
CA GLN A 136 -4.96 -5.21 -9.17
C GLN A 136 -6.03 -6.22 -8.78
N LEU A 137 -5.95 -6.79 -7.58
CA LEU A 137 -6.97 -7.70 -7.07
C LEU A 137 -8.36 -7.06 -7.03
N ALA A 138 -8.44 -5.78 -6.64
CA ALA A 138 -9.69 -5.04 -6.60
C ALA A 138 -10.24 -4.73 -8.00
N ALA A 139 -9.37 -4.44 -8.97
CA ALA A 139 -9.76 -4.21 -10.36
C ALA A 139 -10.20 -5.51 -11.06
N THR A 140 -9.50 -6.63 -10.81
CA THR A 140 -9.81 -7.94 -11.42
C THR A 140 -10.99 -8.64 -10.74
N TYR A 141 -11.14 -8.48 -9.43
CA TYR A 141 -12.16 -9.18 -8.62
C TYR A 141 -12.97 -8.22 -7.72
N PRO A 142 -13.66 -7.21 -8.30
CA PRO A 142 -14.38 -6.19 -7.51
C PRO A 142 -15.47 -6.79 -6.59
N ASP A 143 -16.09 -7.90 -7.01
CA ASP A 143 -17.09 -8.61 -6.22
C ASP A 143 -16.52 -9.37 -5.01
N LEU A 144 -15.20 -9.54 -4.92
CA LEU A 144 -14.53 -10.19 -3.80
C LEU A 144 -13.89 -9.20 -2.84
N VAL A 145 -13.65 -7.97 -3.29
CA VAL A 145 -12.94 -6.94 -2.52
C VAL A 145 -13.94 -5.92 -1.98
N ARG A 146 -13.82 -5.62 -0.68
CA ARG A 146 -14.65 -4.64 0.01
C ARG A 146 -14.09 -3.22 -0.14
N GLN A 147 -12.77 -3.09 0.05
CA GLN A 147 -12.02 -1.84 -0.03
C GLN A 147 -10.52 -2.14 -0.08
N VAL A 148 -9.75 -1.15 -0.50
CA VAL A 148 -8.27 -1.17 -0.53
C VAL A 148 -7.73 -0.05 0.36
N ILE A 149 -6.80 -0.40 1.24
CA ILE A 149 -6.04 0.55 2.05
C ILE A 149 -4.56 0.34 1.71
N THR A 150 -3.89 1.39 1.24
CA THR A 150 -2.47 1.31 0.88
C THR A 150 -1.58 2.07 1.86
N LEU A 151 -0.37 1.56 2.08
CA LEU A 151 0.65 2.16 2.92
C LEU A 151 1.89 2.44 2.06
N GLY A 152 2.19 3.70 1.74
CA GLY A 152 3.40 4.08 0.99
C GLY A 152 3.52 3.42 -0.39
N THR A 153 2.42 3.17 -1.09
CA THR A 153 2.43 2.45 -2.36
C THR A 153 2.86 3.33 -3.54
N PRO A 154 3.80 2.89 -4.39
CA PRO A 154 4.24 3.64 -5.58
C PRO A 154 3.33 3.37 -6.80
N PHE A 155 2.27 4.17 -6.99
CA PHE A 155 1.36 4.10 -8.15
C PHE A 155 1.95 4.62 -9.49
N GLY A 156 3.17 5.15 -9.45
CA GLY A 156 3.84 5.71 -10.62
C GLY A 156 4.94 4.82 -11.19
N ASP A 157 5.78 5.45 -12.01
CA ASP A 157 6.91 4.79 -12.66
C ASP A 157 7.89 4.22 -11.62
N PRO A 158 8.22 2.92 -11.68
CA PRO A 158 9.07 2.27 -10.69
C PRO A 158 10.49 2.86 -10.66
N ARG A 159 10.96 3.45 -11.78
CA ARG A 159 12.26 4.13 -11.91
C ARG A 159 12.40 5.32 -10.95
N SER A 160 11.28 5.86 -10.47
CA SER A 160 11.24 6.98 -9.51
C SER A 160 11.37 6.53 -8.04
N THR A 161 11.57 5.23 -7.77
CA THR A 161 11.74 4.69 -6.41
C THR A 161 13.20 4.41 -6.08
N ILE A 162 13.56 4.46 -4.80
CA ILE A 162 14.91 4.05 -4.37
C ILE A 162 15.15 2.53 -4.47
N VAL A 163 14.08 1.76 -4.66
CA VAL A 163 14.13 0.31 -4.84
C VAL A 163 14.54 -0.04 -6.28
N TRP A 164 14.37 0.87 -7.24
CA TRP A 164 14.73 0.63 -8.65
C TRP A 164 16.16 0.16 -8.86
N PRO A 165 17.21 0.80 -8.30
CA PRO A 165 18.58 0.30 -8.45
C PRO A 165 18.82 -1.06 -7.80
N ILE A 166 17.98 -1.47 -6.84
CA ILE A 166 18.04 -2.80 -6.23
C ILE A 166 17.39 -3.81 -7.17
N MET A 167 16.20 -3.49 -7.73
CA MET A 167 15.54 -4.30 -8.75
C MET A 167 16.44 -4.51 -9.98
N ARG A 168 17.12 -3.45 -10.44
CA ARG A 168 18.05 -3.48 -11.57
C ARG A 168 19.26 -4.39 -11.37
N ARG A 169 19.59 -4.81 -10.15
CA ARG A 169 20.66 -5.82 -9.92
C ARG A 169 20.22 -7.24 -10.27
N PHE A 170 18.92 -7.47 -10.40
CA PHE A 170 18.36 -8.78 -10.76
C PHE A 170 17.88 -8.81 -12.22
N ILE A 171 17.80 -7.65 -12.87
CA ILE A 171 17.40 -7.48 -14.27
C ILE A 171 18.66 -7.44 -15.14
N ASP A 172 18.79 -8.42 -16.05
CA ASP A 172 19.94 -8.57 -16.93
C ASP A 172 19.92 -7.57 -18.10
N SER A 173 18.76 -6.99 -18.41
CA SER A 173 18.61 -6.05 -19.54
C SER A 173 19.07 -4.62 -19.22
N PRO A 174 19.68 -3.91 -20.19
CA PRO A 174 20.25 -2.59 -19.97
C PRO A 174 19.21 -1.50 -19.73
N GLU A 175 18.02 -1.59 -20.30
CA GLU A 175 16.83 -0.81 -19.94
C GLU A 175 15.56 -1.63 -20.24
N PRO A 176 14.51 -1.55 -19.40
CA PRO A 176 13.23 -2.17 -19.72
C PRO A 176 12.63 -1.62 -21.02
N PRO A 177 11.98 -2.47 -21.83
CA PRO A 177 11.17 -1.99 -22.95
C PRO A 177 10.08 -1.02 -22.47
N GLU A 178 9.83 0.04 -23.24
CA GLU A 178 8.79 1.03 -22.90
C GLU A 178 7.38 0.41 -22.83
N ALA A 179 7.17 -0.68 -23.58
CA ALA A 179 5.94 -1.48 -23.51
C ALA A 179 5.73 -2.12 -22.12
N ASP A 180 6.79 -2.59 -21.46
CA ASP A 180 6.67 -3.14 -20.11
C ASP A 180 6.45 -2.04 -19.07
N MET A 181 7.03 -0.85 -19.28
CA MET A 181 6.73 0.31 -18.44
C MET A 181 5.27 0.76 -18.61
N ALA A 182 4.73 0.75 -19.82
CA ALA A 182 3.33 1.02 -20.07
C ALA A 182 2.42 0.01 -19.35
N ARG A 183 2.73 -1.29 -19.43
CA ARG A 183 2.01 -2.37 -18.71
C ARG A 183 2.07 -2.19 -17.19
N TRP A 184 3.24 -1.82 -16.66
CA TRP A 184 3.36 -1.48 -15.23
C TRP A 184 2.45 -0.31 -14.86
N MET A 185 2.43 0.75 -15.66
CA MET A 185 1.63 1.94 -15.37
C MET A 185 0.12 1.66 -15.46
N GLU A 186 -0.31 0.86 -16.43
CA GLU A 186 -1.69 0.38 -16.53
C GLU A 186 -2.09 -0.41 -15.27
N MET A 187 -1.21 -1.31 -14.83
CA MET A 187 -1.41 -2.08 -13.61
C MET A 187 -1.46 -1.18 -12.37
N ALA A 188 -0.53 -0.23 -12.25
CA ALA A 188 -0.43 0.65 -11.09
C ALA A 188 -1.59 1.64 -10.98
N ARG A 189 -2.25 1.97 -12.09
CA ARG A 189 -3.35 2.95 -12.17
C ARG A 189 -4.69 2.36 -12.56
N ALA A 190 -4.83 1.03 -12.52
CA ALA A 190 -6.09 0.37 -12.89
C ALA A 190 -7.30 1.00 -12.17
N PRO A 191 -8.41 1.27 -12.88
CA PRO A 191 -9.58 1.89 -12.28
C PRO A 191 -10.19 0.98 -11.21
N LEU A 192 -10.78 1.57 -10.18
CA LEU A 192 -11.39 0.85 -9.07
C LEU A 192 -12.87 1.24 -8.91
N GLU A 193 -13.69 0.23 -8.64
CA GLU A 193 -15.10 0.38 -8.28
C GLU A 193 -15.35 0.26 -6.77
N VAL A 194 -14.28 0.12 -5.99
CA VAL A 194 -14.30 -0.01 -4.54
C VAL A 194 -13.50 1.13 -3.89
N PRO A 195 -13.78 1.48 -2.63
CA PRO A 195 -13.01 2.50 -1.94
C PRO A 195 -11.50 2.22 -1.88
N LEU A 196 -10.72 3.26 -2.11
CA LEU A 196 -9.27 3.31 -2.03
C LEU A 196 -8.82 4.42 -1.07
N SER A 197 -8.32 4.02 0.09
CA SER A 197 -7.70 4.92 1.06
C SER A 197 -6.18 4.84 0.97
N ILE A 198 -5.54 5.92 0.53
CA ILE A 198 -4.08 5.97 0.32
C ILE A 198 -3.42 6.62 1.52
N ILE A 199 -2.63 5.86 2.28
CA ILE A 199 -1.83 6.38 3.38
C ILE A 199 -0.42 6.65 2.86
N TRP A 200 0.00 7.91 2.88
CA TRP A 200 1.30 8.34 2.33
C TRP A 200 2.01 9.29 3.29
N SER A 201 3.29 9.57 3.03
CA SER A 201 4.11 10.46 3.86
C SER A 201 4.96 11.39 3.00
N LYS A 202 5.02 12.68 3.36
CA LYS A 202 5.97 13.65 2.77
C LYS A 202 7.43 13.31 3.06
N THR A 203 7.65 12.47 4.06
CA THR A 203 8.97 12.09 4.58
C THR A 203 9.29 10.63 4.31
N ASP A 204 8.54 9.99 3.42
CA ASP A 204 8.87 8.67 2.88
C ASP A 204 10.19 8.77 2.09
N GLY A 205 11.17 7.97 2.50
CA GLY A 205 12.50 7.93 1.91
C GLY A 205 12.62 6.98 0.71
N PHE A 206 11.59 6.18 0.39
CA PHE A 206 11.62 5.19 -0.69
C PHE A 206 10.74 5.58 -1.88
N VAL A 207 9.61 6.23 -1.60
CA VAL A 207 8.58 6.58 -2.58
C VAL A 207 8.28 8.07 -2.48
N HIS A 208 8.49 8.81 -3.57
CA HIS A 208 8.20 10.23 -3.60
C HIS A 208 6.68 10.50 -3.59
N PRO A 209 6.18 11.53 -2.88
CA PRO A 209 4.74 11.85 -2.81
C PRO A 209 4.00 11.89 -4.15
N ARG A 210 4.63 12.38 -5.22
CA ARG A 210 4.05 12.44 -6.58
C ARG A 210 3.63 11.09 -7.15
N ILE A 211 4.30 10.02 -6.73
CA ILE A 211 3.97 8.65 -7.16
C ILE A 211 3.34 7.84 -6.03
N ALA A 212 3.23 8.41 -4.82
CA ALA A 212 2.56 7.79 -3.69
C ALA A 212 1.06 8.12 -3.61
N CYS A 213 0.64 9.19 -4.28
CA CYS A 213 -0.73 9.71 -4.25
C CYS A 213 -1.44 9.48 -5.58
N GLU A 214 -2.76 9.47 -5.54
CA GLU A 214 -3.63 9.44 -6.72
C GLU A 214 -4.57 10.65 -6.72
N ARG A 215 -5.19 10.95 -7.86
CA ARG A 215 -6.25 11.96 -7.91
C ARG A 215 -7.42 11.55 -7.02
N GLU A 216 -7.86 12.45 -6.14
CA GLU A 216 -9.02 12.20 -5.29
C GLU A 216 -10.31 12.13 -6.12
N GLY A 217 -11.25 11.31 -5.66
CA GLY A 217 -12.52 11.07 -6.33
C GLY A 217 -13.56 10.52 -5.35
N PRO A 218 -14.76 10.13 -5.83
CA PRO A 218 -15.85 9.68 -4.97
C PRO A 218 -15.50 8.47 -4.08
N LEU A 219 -14.55 7.65 -4.51
CA LEU A 219 -14.09 6.45 -3.82
C LEU A 219 -12.58 6.48 -3.52
N THR A 220 -11.88 7.58 -3.76
CA THR A 220 -10.42 7.66 -3.62
C THR A 220 -10.02 8.85 -2.78
N GLU A 221 -9.21 8.63 -1.74
CA GLU A 221 -8.69 9.68 -0.86
C GLU A 221 -7.21 9.52 -0.55
N ASN A 222 -6.54 10.63 -0.22
CA ASN A 222 -5.13 10.62 0.20
C ASN A 222 -4.97 11.14 1.63
N ILE A 223 -4.48 10.29 2.53
CA ILE A 223 -4.32 10.56 3.96
C ILE A 223 -2.83 10.64 4.28
N HIS A 224 -2.35 11.86 4.53
CA HIS A 224 -0.95 12.06 4.91
C HIS A 224 -0.72 11.69 6.38
N VAL A 225 0.34 10.90 6.63
CA VAL A 225 0.85 10.55 7.95
C VAL A 225 2.34 10.84 8.02
N CYS A 226 2.83 11.34 9.16
CA CYS A 226 4.27 11.44 9.41
C CYS A 226 4.86 10.04 9.67
N SER A 227 5.42 9.44 8.63
CA SER A 227 6.01 8.09 8.68
C SER A 227 7.24 7.99 7.79
N SER A 228 8.20 7.17 8.17
CA SER A 228 9.15 6.59 7.22
C SER A 228 8.44 5.51 6.39
N HIS A 229 9.00 5.12 5.24
CA HIS A 229 8.49 4.01 4.43
C HIS A 229 8.48 2.69 5.19
N ALA A 230 9.60 2.37 5.86
CA ALA A 230 9.75 1.18 6.69
C ALA A 230 8.88 1.24 7.96
N GLY A 231 8.59 2.45 8.44
CA GLY A 231 7.79 2.70 9.64
C GLY A 231 6.30 2.43 9.47
N PHE A 232 5.74 2.49 8.25
CA PHE A 232 4.29 2.30 8.03
C PHE A 232 3.74 1.01 8.66
N GLY A 233 4.52 -0.08 8.62
CA GLY A 233 4.16 -1.37 9.20
C GLY A 233 4.09 -1.41 10.73
N GLY A 234 4.42 -0.31 11.42
CA GLY A 234 4.34 -0.18 12.87
C GLY A 234 4.15 1.25 13.38
N ASN A 235 3.68 2.17 12.54
CA ASN A 235 3.44 3.56 12.93
C ASN A 235 2.02 3.70 13.53
N PRO A 236 1.86 4.18 14.78
CA PRO A 236 0.55 4.31 15.41
C PRO A 236 -0.45 5.16 14.64
N LEU A 237 0.00 6.22 13.96
CA LEU A 237 -0.86 7.10 13.20
C LEU A 237 -1.37 6.40 11.93
N ALA A 238 -0.52 5.60 11.27
CA ALA A 238 -0.94 4.76 10.14
C ALA A 238 -1.94 3.69 10.60
N PHE A 239 -1.68 3.05 11.74
CA PHE A 239 -2.56 2.02 12.30
C PHE A 239 -3.94 2.58 12.68
N TYR A 240 -3.98 3.79 13.24
CA TYR A 240 -5.25 4.48 13.50
C TYR A 240 -6.05 4.65 12.21
N VAL A 241 -5.43 5.09 11.11
CA VAL A 241 -6.12 5.24 9.82
C VAL A 241 -6.62 3.89 9.33
N VAL A 242 -5.80 2.84 9.37
CA VAL A 242 -6.24 1.49 8.98
C VAL A 242 -7.48 1.05 9.77
N ALA A 243 -7.48 1.20 11.10
CA ALA A 243 -8.62 0.85 11.94
C ALA A 243 -9.88 1.66 11.56
N ASP A 244 -9.72 2.97 11.40
CA ASP A 244 -10.79 3.91 11.07
C ASP A 244 -11.44 3.59 9.71
N ARG A 245 -10.63 3.26 8.70
CA ARG A 245 -11.10 2.83 7.37
C ARG A 245 -11.77 1.45 7.40
N LEU A 246 -11.20 0.49 8.12
CA LEU A 246 -11.79 -0.85 8.26
C LEU A 246 -13.17 -0.82 8.93
N ALA A 247 -13.42 0.15 9.82
CA ALA A 247 -14.66 0.34 10.54
C ALA A 247 -15.81 0.94 9.69
N GLN A 248 -15.53 1.48 8.50
CA GLN A 248 -16.56 2.06 7.62
C GLN A 248 -17.54 1.00 7.10
N PRO A 249 -18.87 1.19 7.13
CA PRO A 249 -19.80 0.26 6.51
C PRO A 249 -19.53 0.10 5.01
N GLU A 250 -19.75 -1.10 4.47
CA GLU A 250 -19.43 -1.45 3.07
C GLU A 250 -20.15 -0.59 2.01
N HIS A 251 -21.33 -0.07 2.33
CA HIS A 251 -22.14 0.75 1.42
C HIS A 251 -22.33 2.19 1.89
N ASP A 252 -21.56 2.63 2.89
CA ASP A 252 -21.61 4.00 3.44
C ASP A 252 -20.19 4.51 3.71
N TRP A 253 -19.29 4.28 2.75
CA TRP A 253 -17.91 4.76 2.83
C TRP A 253 -17.88 6.29 2.83
N LYS A 254 -17.12 6.87 3.77
CA LYS A 254 -16.93 8.31 3.89
C LYS A 254 -15.44 8.68 3.89
N PRO A 255 -15.09 9.83 3.29
CA PRO A 255 -13.74 10.37 3.38
C PRO A 255 -13.28 10.55 4.83
N PHE A 256 -11.96 10.53 5.03
CA PHE A 256 -11.33 10.59 6.35
C PHE A 256 -11.63 11.92 7.02
N ASP A 257 -12.30 11.84 8.16
CA ASP A 257 -12.64 13.01 8.95
C ASP A 257 -11.37 13.57 9.62
N ARG A 258 -10.91 14.71 9.10
CA ARG A 258 -9.74 15.43 9.59
C ARG A 258 -10.09 16.48 10.64
N SER A 259 -11.29 16.48 11.23
CA SER A 259 -11.69 17.45 12.24
C SER A 259 -10.99 17.24 13.60
N GLY A 260 -11.14 18.21 14.51
CA GLY A 260 -10.64 18.10 15.89
C GLY A 260 -9.12 17.98 15.99
N TRP A 261 -8.62 17.02 16.76
CA TRP A 261 -7.19 16.75 16.93
C TRP A 261 -6.54 16.14 15.67
N ARG A 262 -7.34 15.48 14.81
CA ARG A 262 -6.85 14.76 13.63
C ARG A 262 -6.21 15.73 12.63
N ARG A 263 -6.68 16.98 12.51
CA ARG A 263 -6.07 18.02 11.65
C ARG A 263 -4.61 18.33 11.99
N LEU A 264 -4.17 18.03 13.23
CA LEU A 264 -2.82 18.33 13.68
C LEU A 264 -1.80 17.28 13.22
N VAL A 265 -2.25 16.06 12.91
CA VAL A 265 -1.38 14.91 12.63
C VAL A 265 -1.67 14.25 11.28
N TYR A 266 -2.87 14.47 10.71
CA TYR A 266 -3.27 13.98 9.40
C TYR A 266 -3.44 15.14 8.43
N GLY A 267 -2.71 15.08 7.31
CA GLY A 267 -2.80 16.07 6.24
C GLY A 267 -3.67 15.60 5.08
N ALA A 268 -4.09 16.56 4.25
CA ALA A 268 -4.60 16.28 2.91
C ALA A 268 -3.45 16.27 1.89
N MET A 269 -3.73 15.78 0.68
CA MET A 269 -2.84 15.96 -0.45
C MET A 269 -2.71 17.45 -0.79
N PRO A 270 -1.48 18.01 -0.88
CA PRO A 270 -1.29 19.34 -1.42
C PRO A 270 -1.83 19.46 -2.85
N GLU A 271 -2.45 20.59 -3.19
CA GLU A 271 -3.04 20.83 -4.52
C GLU A 271 -2.06 20.63 -5.69
N HIS A 272 -0.76 20.90 -5.47
CA HIS A 272 0.28 20.73 -6.49
C HIS A 272 0.70 19.26 -6.76
N LEU A 273 0.13 18.29 -6.02
CA LEU A 273 0.32 16.86 -6.24
C LEU A 273 -0.91 16.19 -6.90
N GLY A 274 -2.01 16.93 -7.08
CA GLY A 274 -3.27 16.43 -7.65
C GLY A 274 -3.43 16.64 -9.13
#